data_AF-A0AA85J6D6-F1
#
_entry.id   AF-A0AA85J6D6-F1
#
_cell.length_a   1.000
_cell.length_b   1.000
_cell.length_c   1.000
_cell.angle_alpha   90.00
_cell.angle_beta   90.00
_cell.angle_gamma   90.00
#
_symmetry.space_group_name_H-M   'P 1'
#
loop_
_entity.id
_entity.type
_entity.pdbx_description
1 polymer ?
#
loop_
_entity_poly.entity_id
_entity_poly.type
_entity_poly.pdbx_seq_one_letter_code
_entity_poly.pdbx_strand_id
1 'polypeptide(L)'
;MPVATSSPIAQLVQQTTKENCESDNKVANELQSIRAEMQSLKGEMKAEFQSLKTMMAQLLSVNKSACVAAVGSGKSTIDNSQLQFPVTTEEEFTQLEASLKNPKFKESFMMKMVEKLSFNPESSLRAMLNYVMDPKLSTRFTAFGTPKKLALTKCTFYAVITSVIVSKFVSATVSDDDVKKILKNTVKTYFHDIRDRVDKRDSRRRVAVDKKKSDQRISPDTSMDLLDDGDN
;
A
#
# COMPACT_ATOMS: atom_id res chain seq x y z
N MET A 1 45.87 -78.50 -55.68
CA MET A 1 46.35 -77.94 -54.39
C MET A 1 45.65 -76.60 -54.20
N PRO A 2 45.00 -76.33 -53.06
CA PRO A 2 44.08 -75.21 -52.92
C PRO A 2 44.79 -73.91 -52.54
N VAL A 3 44.26 -72.81 -53.08
CA VAL A 3 44.65 -71.42 -52.83
C VAL A 3 44.00 -70.96 -51.53
N ALA A 4 44.80 -70.49 -50.58
CA ALA A 4 44.33 -69.89 -49.33
C ALA A 4 44.16 -68.37 -49.51
N THR A 5 42.92 -67.90 -49.56
CA THR A 5 42.56 -66.49 -49.41
C THR A 5 42.41 -66.16 -47.93
N SER A 6 43.32 -65.36 -47.36
CA SER A 6 43.16 -64.81 -46.00
C SER A 6 42.27 -63.56 -46.04
N SER A 7 41.33 -63.49 -45.11
CA SER A 7 40.29 -62.47 -45.02
C SER A 7 40.70 -61.37 -44.01
N PRO A 8 40.67 -60.07 -44.34
CA PRO A 8 41.17 -58.99 -43.49
C PRO A 8 40.07 -58.36 -42.60
N ILE A 9 39.23 -59.18 -41.96
CA ILE A 9 38.07 -58.67 -41.20
C ILE A 9 38.26 -58.75 -39.67
N ALA A 10 39.34 -59.36 -39.17
CA ALA A 10 39.52 -59.57 -37.72
C ALA A 10 40.22 -58.42 -36.96
N GLN A 11 40.77 -57.39 -37.62
CA GLN A 11 41.56 -56.36 -36.94
C GLN A 11 40.81 -55.05 -36.59
N LEU A 12 39.55 -54.87 -37.03
CA LEU A 12 38.79 -53.63 -36.75
C LEU A 12 37.89 -53.70 -35.50
N VAL A 13 37.89 -54.82 -34.77
CA VAL A 13 37.00 -55.02 -33.59
C VAL A 13 37.73 -54.85 -32.26
N GLN A 14 39.05 -54.64 -32.24
CA GLN A 14 39.81 -54.44 -30.99
C GLN A 14 40.17 -52.98 -30.69
N GLN A 15 39.78 -52.01 -31.53
CA GLN A 15 40.14 -50.60 -31.34
C GLN A 15 38.97 -49.70 -30.91
N THR A 16 37.74 -50.21 -30.84
CA THR A 16 36.54 -49.45 -30.43
C THR A 16 36.01 -49.79 -29.03
N THR A 17 36.74 -50.59 -28.25
CA THR A 17 36.38 -50.97 -26.88
C THR A 17 37.30 -50.41 -25.80
N LYS A 18 38.16 -49.44 -26.13
CA LYS A 18 39.08 -48.80 -25.17
C LYS A 18 38.84 -47.31 -24.93
N GLU A 19 38.16 -46.60 -25.84
CA GLU A 19 37.81 -45.18 -25.65
C GLU A 19 36.49 -44.95 -24.89
N ASN A 20 35.66 -45.99 -24.71
CA ASN A 20 34.35 -45.85 -24.05
C ASN A 20 34.39 -45.95 -22.51
N CYS A 21 35.54 -46.32 -21.92
CA CYS A 21 35.69 -46.43 -20.46
C CYS A 21 36.30 -45.19 -19.79
N GLU A 22 36.85 -44.26 -20.57
CA GLU A 22 37.53 -43.06 -20.03
C GLU A 22 36.55 -41.88 -19.88
N SER A 23 35.55 -41.78 -20.76
CA SER A 23 34.49 -40.78 -20.71
C SER A 23 33.60 -40.92 -19.48
N ASP A 24 33.23 -42.15 -19.11
CA ASP A 24 32.30 -42.41 -18.00
C ASP A 24 32.91 -42.06 -16.64
N ASN A 25 34.21 -42.29 -16.48
CA ASN A 25 34.95 -41.91 -15.28
C ASN A 25 35.08 -40.38 -15.16
N LYS A 26 35.22 -39.66 -16.27
CA LYS A 26 35.27 -38.19 -16.28
C LYS A 26 33.93 -37.59 -15.84
N VAL A 27 32.82 -38.09 -16.38
CA VAL A 27 31.46 -37.61 -16.03
C VAL A 27 31.14 -37.91 -14.56
N ALA A 28 31.53 -39.07 -14.04
CA ALA A 28 31.34 -39.43 -12.64
C ALA A 28 32.09 -38.47 -11.70
N ASN A 29 33.33 -38.09 -12.04
CA ASN A 29 34.14 -37.16 -11.26
C ASN A 29 33.56 -35.73 -11.27
N GLU A 30 33.09 -35.24 -12.42
CA GLU A 30 32.45 -33.91 -12.52
C GLU A 30 31.14 -33.85 -11.71
N LEU A 31 30.30 -34.89 -11.77
CA LEU A 31 29.09 -34.98 -10.96
C LEU A 31 29.37 -35.02 -9.47
N GLN A 32 30.47 -35.67 -9.06
CA GLN A 32 30.88 -35.71 -7.67
C GLN A 32 31.41 -34.35 -7.19
N SER A 33 32.13 -33.62 -8.05
CA SER A 33 32.57 -32.23 -7.79
C SER A 33 31.38 -31.29 -7.61
N ILE A 34 30.42 -31.31 -8.55
CA ILE A 34 29.20 -30.49 -8.48
C ILE A 34 28.41 -30.80 -7.20
N ARG A 35 28.31 -32.09 -6.83
CA ARG A 35 27.65 -32.48 -5.57
C ARG A 35 28.35 -31.89 -4.34
N ALA A 36 29.68 -31.88 -4.32
CA ALA A 36 30.44 -31.32 -3.21
C ALA A 36 30.25 -29.80 -3.11
N GLU A 37 30.31 -29.09 -4.25
CA GLU A 37 30.06 -27.65 -4.33
C GLU A 37 28.66 -27.28 -3.85
N MET A 38 27.63 -28.02 -4.26
CA MET A 38 26.25 -27.80 -3.80
C MET A 38 26.10 -27.97 -2.29
N GLN A 39 26.79 -28.95 -1.69
CA GLN A 39 26.75 -29.13 -0.24
C GLN A 39 27.48 -28.00 0.50
N SER A 40 28.60 -27.50 -0.04
CA SER A 40 29.31 -26.34 0.49
C SER A 40 28.42 -25.09 0.44
N LEU A 41 27.82 -24.79 -0.71
CA LEU A 41 26.91 -23.67 -0.90
C LEU A 41 25.71 -23.73 0.06
N LYS A 42 25.14 -24.92 0.25
CA LYS A 42 24.07 -25.15 1.23
C LYS A 42 24.51 -24.86 2.66
N GLY A 43 25.76 -25.19 3.01
CA GLY A 43 26.37 -24.85 4.30
C GLY A 43 26.50 -23.35 4.49
N GLU A 44 27.02 -22.64 3.49
CA GLU A 44 27.18 -21.18 3.50
C GLU A 44 25.83 -20.47 3.64
N MET A 45 24.83 -20.84 2.84
CA MET A 45 23.48 -20.28 2.94
C MET A 45 22.87 -20.48 4.33
N LYS A 46 23.13 -21.63 4.96
CA LYS A 46 22.66 -21.90 6.32
C LYS A 46 23.35 -21.00 7.34
N ALA A 47 24.66 -20.78 7.20
CA ALA A 47 25.42 -19.89 8.08
C ALA A 47 24.96 -18.43 7.95
N GLU A 48 24.79 -17.95 6.72
CA GLU A 48 24.28 -16.60 6.42
C GLU A 48 22.87 -16.40 6.99
N PHE A 49 22.00 -17.40 6.86
CA PHE A 49 20.66 -17.32 7.44
C PHE A 49 20.67 -17.22 8.97
N GLN A 50 21.59 -17.92 9.65
CA GLN A 50 21.75 -17.81 11.10
C GLN A 50 22.38 -16.47 11.53
N SER A 51 23.33 -15.96 10.74
CA SER A 51 23.91 -14.63 10.93
C SER A 51 22.83 -13.55 10.85
N LEU A 52 22.01 -13.59 9.79
CA LEU A 52 20.88 -12.68 9.60
C LEU A 52 19.85 -12.76 10.73
N LYS A 53 19.52 -13.99 11.17
CA LYS A 53 18.62 -14.20 12.32
C LYS A 53 19.17 -13.55 13.60
N THR A 54 20.48 -13.64 13.81
CA THR A 54 21.17 -13.04 14.97
C THR A 54 21.14 -11.52 14.89
N MET A 55 21.43 -10.94 13.72
CA MET A 55 21.35 -9.49 13.52
C MET A 55 19.93 -8.95 13.74
N MET A 56 18.89 -9.66 13.28
CA MET A 56 17.50 -9.27 13.55
C MET A 56 17.16 -9.28 15.03
N ALA A 57 17.62 -10.30 15.78
CA ALA A 57 17.41 -10.36 17.23
C ALA A 57 18.13 -9.20 17.95
N GLN A 58 19.33 -8.82 17.51
CA GLN A 58 20.06 -7.67 18.04
C GLN A 58 19.35 -6.35 17.75
N LEU A 59 18.84 -6.15 16.53
CA LEU A 59 18.11 -4.93 16.16
C LEU A 59 16.83 -4.76 16.99
N LEU A 60 16.10 -5.85 17.22
CA LEU A 60 14.91 -5.86 18.09
C LEU A 60 15.26 -5.54 19.56
N SER A 61 16.46 -5.94 20.01
CA SER A 61 16.96 -5.66 21.36
C SER A 61 17.37 -4.19 21.52
N VAL A 62 18.09 -3.62 20.56
CA VAL A 62 18.55 -2.21 20.59
C VAL A 62 17.36 -1.24 20.57
N ASN A 63 16.27 -1.58 19.88
CA ASN A 63 15.03 -0.79 19.91
C ASN A 63 14.34 -0.78 21.29
N LYS A 64 14.62 -1.74 22.19
CA LYS A 64 14.10 -1.72 23.56
C LYS A 64 14.93 -0.83 24.51
N SER A 65 16.22 -0.63 24.24
CA SER A 65 17.13 0.10 25.14
C SER A 65 17.36 1.57 24.76
N ALA A 66 16.91 2.04 23.60
CA ALA A 66 17.04 3.44 23.18
C ALA A 66 16.01 4.40 23.83
N CYS A 67 15.31 3.96 24.88
CA CYS A 67 14.27 4.72 25.58
C CYS A 67 14.73 5.24 26.96
N VAL A 68 15.99 5.64 27.12
CA VAL A 68 16.45 6.36 28.32
C VAL A 68 17.52 7.38 27.93
N ALA A 69 17.10 8.54 27.43
CA ALA A 69 17.74 9.86 27.64
C ALA A 69 17.16 10.90 26.66
N ALA A 70 16.05 11.53 27.05
CA ALA A 70 15.72 12.90 26.68
C ALA A 70 14.56 13.37 27.57
N VAL A 71 14.86 13.58 28.85
CA VAL A 71 14.05 14.43 29.73
C VAL A 71 14.31 15.87 29.28
N GLY A 72 13.29 16.49 28.70
CA GLY A 72 13.36 17.85 28.19
C GLY A 72 11.98 18.40 27.83
N SER A 73 11.22 18.75 28.87
CA SER A 73 10.24 19.84 28.93
C SER A 73 9.23 20.02 27.77
N GLY A 74 7.96 19.72 28.04
CA GLY A 74 6.84 20.22 27.24
C GLY A 74 5.55 19.43 27.44
N LYS A 75 4.69 19.91 28.34
CA LYS A 75 3.32 19.40 28.57
C LYS A 75 2.54 19.31 27.25
N SER A 76 2.18 18.11 26.82
CA SER A 76 0.88 17.85 26.20
C SER A 76 0.55 16.37 26.36
N THR A 77 -0.16 16.04 27.43
CA THR A 77 -0.86 14.76 27.61
C THR A 77 -1.99 14.72 26.57
N ILE A 78 -1.64 14.49 25.30
CA ILE A 78 -2.63 14.23 24.25
C ILE A 78 -3.03 12.77 24.42
N ASP A 79 -4.20 12.56 24.99
CA ASP A 79 -4.83 11.25 25.09
C ASP A 79 -5.19 10.77 23.67
N ASN A 80 -4.25 10.05 23.05
CA ASN A 80 -4.36 9.56 21.65
C ASN A 80 -5.51 8.55 21.45
N SER A 81 -6.19 8.16 22.52
CA SER A 81 -7.34 7.26 22.56
C SER A 81 -8.60 7.85 21.89
N GLN A 82 -8.64 9.16 21.65
CA GLN A 82 -9.85 9.88 21.24
C GLN A 82 -10.01 10.09 19.73
N LEU A 83 -9.01 9.77 18.90
CA LEU A 83 -9.10 9.97 17.45
C LEU A 83 -10.00 8.90 16.81
N GLN A 84 -11.24 9.29 16.50
CA GLN A 84 -12.15 8.50 15.69
C GLN A 84 -11.99 8.87 14.21
N PHE A 85 -12.07 7.86 13.34
CA PHE A 85 -12.02 8.04 11.89
C PHE A 85 -13.40 7.79 11.27
N PRO A 86 -13.80 8.52 10.21
CA PRO A 86 -13.03 9.58 9.56
C PRO A 86 -13.02 10.90 10.36
N VAL A 87 -11.92 11.65 10.29
CA VAL A 87 -11.83 13.01 10.85
C VAL A 87 -12.62 13.98 9.99
N THR A 88 -13.36 14.87 10.63
CA THR A 88 -14.37 15.74 10.02
C THR A 88 -13.99 17.22 10.06
N THR A 89 -13.12 17.62 11.00
CA THR A 89 -12.68 19.00 11.20
C THR A 89 -11.18 19.19 10.98
N GLU A 90 -10.75 20.44 10.80
CA GLU A 90 -9.32 20.77 10.66
C GLU A 90 -8.58 20.63 12.01
N GLU A 91 -9.27 20.82 13.12
CA GLU A 91 -8.76 20.63 14.48
C GLU A 91 -8.47 19.16 14.76
N GLU A 92 -9.40 18.25 14.43
CA GLU A 92 -9.20 16.79 14.54
C GLU A 92 -8.03 16.34 13.66
N PHE A 93 -7.90 16.91 12.46
CA PHE A 93 -6.76 16.63 11.58
C PHE A 93 -5.44 17.16 12.15
N THR A 94 -5.45 18.33 12.78
CA THR A 94 -4.27 18.88 13.47
C THR A 94 -3.87 18.02 14.66
N GLN A 95 -4.84 17.50 15.41
CA GLN A 95 -4.59 16.54 16.48
C GLN A 95 -3.99 15.24 15.93
N LEU A 96 -4.49 14.72 14.80
CA LEU A 96 -3.88 13.59 14.11
C LEU A 96 -2.41 13.86 13.75
N GLU A 97 -2.11 15.02 13.15
CA GLU A 97 -0.73 15.43 12.82
C GLU A 97 0.18 15.49 14.06
N ALA A 98 -0.33 16.00 15.18
CA ALA A 98 0.39 16.02 16.44
C ALA A 98 0.61 14.61 17.00
N SER A 99 -0.43 13.75 16.99
CA SER A 99 -0.37 12.37 17.44
C SER A 99 0.60 11.52 16.62
N LEU A 100 0.74 11.77 15.32
CA LEU A 100 1.71 11.08 14.45
C LEU A 100 3.18 11.35 14.82
N LYS A 101 3.47 12.37 15.64
CA LYS A 101 4.80 12.59 16.20
C LYS A 101 5.12 11.61 17.34
N ASN A 102 4.10 11.01 17.96
CA ASN A 102 4.27 9.97 18.97
C ASN A 102 4.57 8.62 18.28
N PRO A 103 5.72 7.97 18.54
CA PRO A 103 6.11 6.74 17.87
C PRO A 103 5.12 5.57 18.06
N LYS A 104 4.57 5.41 19.27
CA LYS A 104 3.63 4.32 19.58
C LYS A 104 2.32 4.49 18.82
N PHE A 105 1.80 5.72 18.76
CA PHE A 105 0.61 6.02 17.97
C PHE A 105 0.89 5.84 16.47
N LYS A 106 2.02 6.35 15.98
CA LYS A 106 2.43 6.23 14.58
C LYS A 106 2.51 4.77 14.14
N GLU A 107 3.09 3.89 14.95
CA GLU A 107 3.17 2.45 14.66
C GLU A 107 1.76 1.83 14.57
N SER A 108 0.90 2.08 15.56
CA SER A 108 -0.50 1.61 15.54
C SER A 108 -1.28 2.15 14.33
N PHE A 109 -1.07 3.43 13.99
CA PHE A 109 -1.67 4.06 12.83
C PHE A 109 -1.21 3.42 11.52
N MET A 110 0.10 3.17 11.37
CA MET A 110 0.66 2.47 10.20
C MET A 110 0.07 1.07 10.04
N MET A 111 -0.12 0.33 11.14
CA MET A 111 -0.79 -0.97 11.11
C MET A 111 -2.21 -0.87 10.55
N LYS A 112 -2.99 0.14 10.99
CA LYS A 112 -4.31 0.42 10.41
C LYS A 112 -4.25 0.81 8.94
N MET A 113 -3.20 1.52 8.49
CA MET A 113 -3.01 1.84 7.07
C MET A 113 -2.68 0.59 6.25
N VAL A 114 -1.86 -0.33 6.79
CA VAL A 114 -1.55 -1.62 6.13
C VAL A 114 -2.82 -2.41 5.86
N GLU A 115 -3.79 -2.41 6.78
CA GLU A 115 -5.11 -3.03 6.56
C GLU A 115 -5.94 -2.40 5.43
N LYS A 116 -5.59 -1.18 4.99
CA LYS A 116 -6.24 -0.49 3.87
C LYS A 116 -5.48 -0.61 2.54
N LEU A 117 -4.39 -1.38 2.51
CA LEU A 117 -3.69 -1.67 1.26
C LEU A 117 -4.62 -2.44 0.31
N SER A 118 -4.53 -2.09 -0.96
CA SER A 118 -5.26 -2.71 -2.06
C SER A 118 -4.28 -3.39 -3.02
N PHE A 119 -4.77 -3.85 -4.17
CA PHE A 119 -3.93 -4.49 -5.20
C PHE A 119 -2.97 -3.54 -5.93
N ASN A 120 -3.17 -2.23 -5.85
CA ASN A 120 -2.34 -1.24 -6.53
C ASN A 120 -2.15 0.04 -5.64
N PRO A 121 -1.11 0.85 -5.89
CA PRO A 121 -0.82 2.02 -5.07
C PRO A 121 -1.91 3.10 -5.13
N GLU A 122 -2.60 3.26 -6.27
CA GLU A 122 -3.65 4.27 -6.45
C GLU A 122 -4.86 3.99 -5.57
N SER A 123 -5.39 2.77 -5.65
CA SER A 123 -6.52 2.29 -4.84
C SER A 123 -6.16 2.28 -3.36
N SER A 124 -4.93 1.89 -3.01
CA SER A 124 -4.46 1.91 -1.62
C SER A 124 -4.48 3.32 -1.05
N LEU A 125 -3.94 4.29 -1.78
CA LEU A 125 -3.94 5.69 -1.36
C LEU A 125 -5.37 6.23 -1.21
N ARG A 126 -6.24 5.98 -2.20
CA ARG A 126 -7.65 6.40 -2.13
C ARG A 126 -8.36 5.75 -0.94
N ALA A 127 -8.11 4.48 -0.64
CA ALA A 127 -8.71 3.79 0.51
C ALA A 127 -8.25 4.39 1.84
N MET A 128 -6.94 4.65 2.00
CA MET A 128 -6.40 5.29 3.20
C MET A 128 -6.94 6.72 3.40
N LEU A 129 -7.01 7.52 2.33
CA LEU A 129 -7.56 8.87 2.39
C LEU A 129 -9.05 8.87 2.77
N ASN A 130 -9.85 7.99 2.17
CA ASN A 130 -11.28 7.86 2.52
C ASN A 130 -11.50 7.30 3.93
N TYR A 131 -10.60 6.46 4.43
CA TYR A 131 -10.67 5.97 5.80
C TYR A 131 -10.39 7.07 6.81
N VAL A 132 -9.36 7.90 6.56
CA VAL A 132 -8.91 8.91 7.52
C VAL A 132 -9.75 10.18 7.45
N MET A 133 -10.12 10.66 6.26
CA MET A 133 -10.70 11.99 6.08
C MET A 133 -12.13 11.94 5.56
N ASP A 134 -13.02 12.72 6.17
CA ASP A 134 -14.36 12.93 5.64
C ASP A 134 -14.29 13.67 4.28
N PRO A 135 -15.18 13.37 3.33
CA PRO A 135 -15.22 14.06 2.05
C PRO A 135 -15.36 15.58 2.15
N LYS A 136 -16.08 16.12 3.13
CA LYS A 136 -16.21 17.57 3.32
C LYS A 136 -14.89 18.18 3.76
N LEU A 137 -14.22 17.58 4.75
CA LEU A 137 -12.89 18.03 5.18
C LEU A 137 -11.90 17.98 4.03
N SER A 138 -11.93 16.90 3.25
CA SER A 138 -11.06 16.70 2.09
C SER A 138 -11.16 17.85 1.06
N THR A 139 -12.29 18.58 0.97
CA THR A 139 -12.40 19.74 0.07
C THR A 139 -11.52 20.94 0.44
N ARG A 140 -11.08 21.00 1.71
CA ARG A 140 -10.15 22.01 2.27
C ARG A 140 -8.69 21.77 1.89
N PHE A 141 -8.39 20.61 1.32
CA PHE A 141 -7.05 20.22 0.93
C PHE A 141 -6.88 20.23 -0.59
N THR A 142 -5.62 20.31 -0.99
CA THR A 142 -5.12 20.10 -2.34
C THR A 142 -3.81 19.33 -2.26
N ALA A 143 -3.31 18.82 -3.38
CA ALA A 143 -2.01 18.17 -3.41
C ALA A 143 -0.90 19.11 -2.90
N PHE A 144 -0.75 20.29 -3.50
CA PHE A 144 0.39 21.21 -3.23
C PHE A 144 0.04 22.49 -2.48
N GLY A 145 -1.20 22.64 -2.05
CA GLY A 145 -1.67 23.85 -1.38
C GLY A 145 -2.08 24.94 -2.36
N THR A 146 -2.92 25.84 -1.87
CA THR A 146 -3.23 27.13 -2.49
C THR A 146 -3.41 28.16 -1.36
N PRO A 147 -3.47 29.48 -1.61
CA PRO A 147 -3.69 30.45 -0.54
C PRO A 147 -4.93 30.20 0.34
N LYS A 148 -5.93 29.48 -0.19
CA LYS A 148 -7.18 29.16 0.50
C LYS A 148 -7.28 27.71 1.00
N LYS A 149 -6.29 26.85 0.72
CA LYS A 149 -6.37 25.39 0.95
C LYS A 149 -5.05 24.80 1.38
N LEU A 150 -5.11 23.85 2.29
CA LEU A 150 -3.94 23.17 2.83
C LEU A 150 -3.28 22.24 1.81
N ALA A 151 -1.96 22.08 1.96
CA ALA A 151 -1.11 21.25 1.13
C ALA A 151 -0.98 19.86 1.76
N LEU A 152 -1.67 18.84 1.21
CA LEU A 152 -1.58 17.48 1.76
C LEU A 152 -0.13 16.96 1.70
N THR A 153 0.62 17.26 0.64
CA THR A 153 2.00 16.75 0.51
C THR A 153 2.98 17.30 1.54
N LYS A 154 2.58 18.30 2.34
CA LYS A 154 3.39 18.84 3.44
C LYS A 154 3.01 18.24 4.80
N CYS A 155 1.95 17.45 4.87
CA CYS A 155 1.44 16.83 6.08
C CYS A 155 2.24 15.57 6.47
N THR A 156 2.48 15.36 7.76
CA THR A 156 3.12 14.15 8.30
C THR A 156 2.28 12.92 7.98
N PHE A 157 0.96 13.04 8.05
CA PHE A 157 0.00 12.02 7.64
C PHE A 157 0.30 11.51 6.23
N TYR A 158 0.52 12.41 5.27
CA TYR A 158 0.80 12.03 3.90
C TYR A 158 2.12 11.29 3.76
N ALA A 159 3.16 11.74 4.48
CA ALA A 159 4.44 11.05 4.50
C ALA A 159 4.32 9.63 5.06
N VAL A 160 3.50 9.43 6.10
CA VAL A 160 3.26 8.12 6.72
C VAL A 160 2.51 7.18 5.78
N ILE A 161 1.41 7.61 5.17
CA ILE A 161 0.69 6.73 4.23
C ILE A 161 1.54 6.43 2.99
N THR A 162 2.32 7.40 2.51
CA THR A 162 3.23 7.22 1.39
C THR A 162 4.30 6.18 1.72
N SER A 163 4.88 6.20 2.92
CA SER A 163 5.89 5.21 3.30
C SER A 163 5.32 3.79 3.39
N VAL A 164 4.09 3.63 3.89
CA VAL A 164 3.38 2.33 3.93
C VAL A 164 3.13 1.80 2.52
N ILE A 165 2.72 2.66 1.59
CA ILE A 165 2.44 2.23 0.22
C ILE A 165 3.76 1.93 -0.52
N VAL A 166 4.74 2.81 -0.43
CA VAL A 166 6.06 2.61 -1.05
C VAL A 166 6.70 1.32 -0.57
N SER A 167 6.68 1.02 0.74
CA SER A 167 7.28 -0.21 1.26
C SER A 167 6.59 -1.49 0.74
N LYS A 168 5.31 -1.40 0.36
CA LYS A 168 4.56 -2.53 -0.19
C LYS A 168 4.80 -2.75 -1.69
N PHE A 169 4.92 -1.66 -2.46
CA PHE A 169 4.87 -1.70 -3.93
C PHE A 169 6.22 -1.51 -4.62
N VAL A 170 7.24 -1.02 -3.90
CA VAL A 170 8.60 -1.03 -4.43
C VAL A 170 9.07 -2.47 -4.61
N SER A 171 9.64 -2.75 -5.77
CA SER A 171 10.14 -4.06 -6.14
C SER A 171 11.33 -3.93 -7.08
N ALA A 172 11.91 -5.04 -7.53
CA ALA A 172 12.99 -5.03 -8.53
C ALA A 172 12.58 -4.38 -9.87
N THR A 173 11.27 -4.36 -10.18
CA THR A 173 10.74 -3.84 -11.45
C THR A 173 10.01 -2.50 -11.31
N VAL A 174 9.73 -2.06 -10.08
CA VAL A 174 9.02 -0.81 -9.79
C VAL A 174 9.83 0.00 -8.80
N SER A 175 10.38 1.12 -9.26
CA SER A 175 11.20 1.99 -8.42
C SER A 175 10.36 2.79 -7.42
N ASP A 176 10.99 3.24 -6.33
CA ASP A 176 10.37 4.16 -5.36
C ASP A 176 9.83 5.43 -6.04
N ASP A 177 10.60 5.99 -6.98
CA ASP A 177 10.20 7.19 -7.71
C ASP A 177 8.96 6.97 -8.58
N ASP A 178 8.82 5.80 -9.19
CA ASP A 178 7.62 5.44 -9.97
C ASP A 178 6.39 5.34 -9.07
N VAL A 179 6.50 4.70 -7.90
CA VAL A 179 5.40 4.63 -6.93
C VAL A 179 5.03 6.03 -6.45
N LYS A 180 6.01 6.85 -6.05
CA LYS A 180 5.78 8.24 -5.61
C LYS A 180 5.12 9.10 -6.69
N LYS A 181 5.50 8.91 -7.96
CA LYS A 181 4.88 9.60 -9.10
C LYS A 181 3.41 9.21 -9.25
N ILE A 182 3.09 7.93 -9.16
CA ILE A 182 1.71 7.42 -9.17
C ILE A 182 0.91 8.04 -8.03
N LEU A 183 1.45 8.04 -6.81
CA LEU A 183 0.80 8.63 -5.64
C LEU A 183 0.53 10.12 -5.80
N LYS A 184 1.50 10.88 -6.30
CA LYS A 184 1.36 12.33 -6.56
C LYS A 184 0.23 12.62 -7.56
N ASN A 185 0.11 11.82 -8.61
CA ASN A 185 -0.98 11.95 -9.60
C ASN A 185 -2.34 11.53 -9.01
N THR A 186 -2.34 10.48 -8.20
CA THR A 186 -3.54 9.99 -7.50
C THR A 186 -4.09 11.03 -6.53
N VAL A 187 -3.25 11.67 -5.71
CA VAL A 187 -3.69 12.72 -4.75
C VAL A 187 -4.35 13.88 -5.47
N LYS A 188 -3.76 14.34 -6.59
CA LYS A 188 -4.35 15.43 -7.40
C LYS A 188 -5.75 15.07 -7.86
N THR A 189 -5.88 13.88 -8.46
CA THR A 189 -7.14 13.39 -9.02
C THR A 189 -8.16 13.16 -7.91
N TYR A 190 -7.76 12.56 -6.80
CA TYR A 190 -8.61 12.34 -5.63
C TYR A 190 -9.27 13.64 -5.14
N PHE A 191 -8.47 14.69 -4.89
CA PHE A 191 -9.06 15.95 -4.41
C PHE A 191 -9.90 16.66 -5.46
N HIS A 192 -9.63 16.46 -6.75
CA HIS A 192 -10.52 16.93 -7.81
C HIS A 192 -11.87 16.20 -7.75
N ASP A 193 -11.85 14.87 -7.72
CA ASP A 193 -13.04 14.01 -7.69
C ASP A 193 -13.91 14.28 -6.45
N ILE A 194 -13.29 14.45 -5.27
CA ILE A 194 -14.01 14.72 -4.02
C ILE A 194 -14.78 16.04 -4.09
N ARG A 195 -14.17 17.10 -4.63
CA ARG A 195 -14.83 18.41 -4.77
C ARG A 195 -16.00 18.33 -5.71
N ASP A 196 -15.80 17.79 -6.90
CA ASP A 196 -16.88 17.56 -7.88
C ASP A 196 -18.03 16.74 -7.27
N ARG A 197 -17.70 15.69 -6.50
CA ARG A 197 -18.69 14.86 -5.81
C ARG A 197 -19.48 15.62 -4.74
N VAL A 198 -18.83 16.47 -3.95
CA VAL A 198 -19.47 17.29 -2.91
C VAL A 198 -20.36 18.36 -3.55
N ASP A 199 -19.87 19.06 -4.56
CA ASP A 199 -20.61 20.11 -5.28
C ASP A 199 -21.87 19.55 -5.96
N LYS A 200 -21.76 18.37 -6.59
CA LYS A 200 -22.92 17.63 -7.16
C LYS A 200 -23.92 17.21 -6.09
N ARG A 201 -23.46 16.80 -4.90
CA ARG A 201 -24.34 16.42 -3.79
C ARG A 201 -25.11 17.64 -3.26
N ASP A 202 -24.45 18.78 -3.11
CA ASP A 202 -25.07 20.00 -2.63
C ASP A 202 -26.07 20.57 -3.66
N SER A 203 -25.77 20.47 -4.94
CA SER A 203 -26.68 20.86 -6.02
C SER A 203 -27.98 20.04 -5.98
N ARG A 204 -27.89 18.71 -5.83
CA ARG A 204 -29.07 17.83 -5.72
C ARG A 204 -29.91 18.12 -4.48
N ARG A 205 -29.27 18.47 -3.35
CA ARG A 205 -29.99 18.82 -2.12
C ARG A 205 -30.85 20.08 -2.29
N ARG A 206 -30.33 21.12 -2.95
CA ARG A 206 -31.09 22.37 -3.20
C ARG A 206 -32.31 22.12 -4.08
N VAL A 207 -32.14 21.38 -5.18
CA VAL A 207 -33.24 21.02 -6.10
C VAL A 207 -34.35 20.24 -5.40
N ALA A 208 -34.00 19.34 -4.46
CA ALA A 208 -34.99 18.57 -3.69
C ALA A 208 -35.78 19.44 -2.69
N VAL A 209 -35.16 20.47 -2.13
CA VAL A 209 -35.83 21.39 -1.19
C VAL A 209 -36.82 22.29 -1.92
N ASP A 210 -36.45 22.79 -3.11
CA ASP A 210 -37.33 23.67 -3.88
C ASP A 210 -38.58 22.97 -4.40
N LYS A 211 -38.49 21.68 -4.81
CA LYS A 211 -39.66 20.87 -5.18
C LYS A 211 -40.64 20.66 -4.03
N LYS A 212 -40.16 20.45 -2.79
CA LYS A 212 -41.05 20.33 -1.62
C LYS A 212 -41.80 21.63 -1.31
N LYS A 213 -41.21 22.79 -1.62
CA LYS A 213 -41.81 24.10 -1.37
C LYS A 213 -42.85 24.48 -2.42
N SER A 214 -42.73 23.97 -3.65
CA SER A 214 -43.76 24.13 -4.69
C SER A 214 -44.98 23.24 -4.44
N ASP A 215 -44.80 22.02 -3.94
CA ASP A 215 -45.92 21.09 -3.72
C ASP A 215 -46.79 21.48 -2.50
N GLN A 216 -46.24 22.21 -1.53
CA GLN A 216 -47.02 22.73 -0.38
C GLN A 216 -47.90 23.94 -0.70
N ARG A 217 -47.81 24.53 -1.90
CA ARG A 217 -48.64 25.68 -2.29
C ARG A 217 -49.91 25.29 -3.05
N ILE A 218 -50.19 24.00 -3.21
CA ILE A 218 -51.38 23.49 -3.90
C ILE A 218 -52.23 22.68 -2.90
N SER A 219 -52.61 23.31 -1.78
CA SER A 219 -53.90 22.98 -1.16
C SER A 219 -54.87 24.03 -1.65
N PRO A 220 -55.90 23.69 -2.46
CA PRO A 220 -57.00 24.58 -2.66
C PRO A 220 -57.71 24.71 -1.32
N ASP A 221 -57.62 25.89 -0.73
CA ASP A 221 -58.45 26.31 0.39
C ASP A 221 -59.89 26.19 -0.09
N THR A 222 -60.51 25.05 0.21
CA THR A 222 -61.91 24.80 -0.12
C THR A 222 -62.74 25.43 0.98
N SER A 223 -62.69 26.76 1.04
CA SER A 223 -63.68 27.58 1.75
C SER A 223 -64.94 27.53 0.89
N MET A 224 -65.80 26.56 1.16
CA MET A 224 -67.18 26.61 0.70
C MET A 224 -67.89 27.68 1.54
N ASP A 225 -67.95 28.89 0.99
CA ASP A 225 -68.92 29.90 1.40
C ASP A 225 -70.32 29.32 1.19
N LEU A 226 -70.95 28.94 2.30
CA LEU A 226 -72.37 28.60 2.35
C LEU A 226 -73.15 29.92 2.29
N LEU A 227 -73.50 30.33 1.08
CA LEU A 227 -74.48 31.38 0.84
C LEU A 227 -75.86 30.89 1.26
N ASP A 228 -76.30 31.49 2.36
CA ASP A 228 -77.62 32.05 2.60
C ASP A 228 -78.48 32.27 1.33
N ASP A 229 -79.61 31.58 1.26
CA ASP A 229 -80.86 31.89 0.56
C ASP A 229 -81.88 30.88 1.15
N GLY A 230 -82.97 31.23 1.84
CA GLY A 230 -83.96 32.26 1.53
C GLY A 230 -85.28 31.56 1.17
N ASP A 231 -86.25 31.62 2.10
CA ASP A 231 -87.71 31.48 1.94
C ASP A 231 -88.36 30.20 1.37
N ASN A 232 -89.09 29.45 2.23
CA ASN A 232 -90.57 29.44 2.33
C ASN A 232 -91.09 28.22 3.12
#